data_AF-A0A971KR61-F1
#
_entry.id   AF-A0A971KR61-F1
#
_cell.length_a   1.000
_cell.length_b   1.000
_cell.length_c   1.000
_cell.angle_alpha   90.00
_cell.angle_beta   90.00
_cell.angle_gamma   90.00
#
_symmetry.space_group_name_H-M   'P 1'
#
loop_
_entity.id
_entity.type
_entity.pdbx_description
1 polymer ?
#
loop_
_entity_poly.entity_id
_entity_poly.type
_entity_poly.pdbx_seq_one_letter_code
_entity_poly.pdbx_strand_id
1 'polypeptide(L)' 'MNADDIVGSIDVQALLDRLECCCDPQEYYKLNHFSTAQINELKTIIADSLIAKLASMGLKIEQNN' A
#
# COMPACT_ATOMS: atom_id res chain seq x y z
N MET A 1 -13.79 9.38 -6.85
CA MET A 1 -12.72 9.11 -5.85
C MET A 1 -11.44 9.01 -6.64
N ASN A 2 -10.44 9.81 -6.32
CA ASN A 2 -9.22 9.91 -7.11
C ASN A 2 -8.23 8.81 -6.70
N ALA A 3 -7.53 8.23 -7.68
CA ALA A 3 -6.42 7.31 -7.45
C ALA A 3 -5.33 7.90 -6.54
N ASP A 4 -5.00 9.19 -6.71
CA ASP A 4 -3.98 9.87 -5.90
C ASP A 4 -4.39 9.97 -4.42
N ASP A 5 -5.67 10.22 -4.15
CA ASP A 5 -6.21 10.27 -2.79
C ASP A 5 -6.13 8.90 -2.12
N ILE A 6 -6.31 7.83 -2.90
CA ILE A 6 -6.20 6.45 -2.41
C ILE A 6 -4.75 6.14 -2.05
N VAL A 7 -3.78 6.47 -2.92
CA VAL A 7 -2.35 6.31 -2.65
C VAL A 7 -1.94 7.09 -1.39
N GLY A 8 -2.39 8.34 -1.27
CA GLY A 8 -2.10 9.21 -0.13
C GLY A 8 -2.72 8.73 1.19
N SER A 9 -3.81 7.97 1.12
CA SER A 9 -4.52 7.43 2.30
C SER A 9 -3.96 6.10 2.81
N ILE A 10 -3.07 5.43 2.06
CA ILE A 10 -2.48 4.14 2.47
C ILE A 10 -1.28 4.39 3.38
N ASP A 11 -1.45 4.04 4.66
CA ASP A 11 -0.35 3.97 5.62
C ASP A 11 0.34 2.60 5.57
N VAL A 12 1.33 2.46 4.69
CA VAL A 12 2.14 1.24 4.57
C VAL A 12 2.94 0.99 5.83
N GLN A 13 3.41 2.01 6.55
CA GLN A 13 4.23 1.80 7.74
C GLN A 13 3.40 1.13 8.84
N ALA A 14 2.19 1.64 9.11
CA ALA A 14 1.27 1.01 10.05
C ALA A 14 0.90 -0.42 9.64
N LEU A 15 0.85 -0.72 8.33
CA LEU A 15 0.62 -2.07 7.84
C LEU A 15 1.82 -2.99 8.12
N LEU A 16 3.04 -2.51 7.87
CA LEU A 16 4.28 -3.26 8.13
C LEU A 16 4.48 -3.52 9.63
N ASP A 17 4.24 -2.52 10.49
CA ASP A 17 4.35 -2.65 11.94
C ASP A 17 3.42 -3.76 12.47
N ARG A 18 2.22 -3.92 11.89
CA ARG A 18 1.30 -5.00 12.25
C ARG A 18 1.79 -6.38 11.83
N LEU A 19 2.76 -6.48 10.93
CA LEU A 19 3.37 -7.76 10.56
C LEU A 19 4.40 -8.23 11.60
N GLU A 20 4.81 -7.39 12.55
CA GLU A 20 5.75 -7.75 13.63
C GLU A 20 5.35 -9.05 14.34
N CYS A 21 4.05 -9.23 14.62
CA CYS A 21 3.56 -10.41 15.33
C CYS A 21 3.41 -11.66 14.45
N CYS A 22 3.51 -11.50 13.12
CA CYS A 22 3.25 -12.54 12.13
C CYS A 22 4.49 -12.92 11.30
N CYS A 23 5.60 -12.19 11.44
CA CYS A 23 6.81 -12.37 10.66
C CYS A 23 7.96 -12.87 11.53
N ASP A 24 8.91 -13.57 10.91
CA ASP A 24 10.18 -13.84 11.57
C ASP A 24 10.88 -12.51 11.93
N PRO A 25 11.50 -12.37 13.12
CA PRO A 25 12.14 -11.13 13.53
C PRO A 25 13.19 -10.59 12.54
N GLN A 26 13.91 -11.46 11.82
CA GLN A 26 14.89 -11.04 10.82
C GLN A 26 14.22 -10.51 9.56
N GLU A 27 13.09 -11.09 9.16
CA GLU A 27 12.30 -10.61 8.02
C GLU A 27 11.60 -9.29 8.37
N TYR A 28 11.05 -9.17 9.58
CA TYR A 28 10.48 -7.91 10.07
C TYR A 28 11.52 -6.78 10.14
N TYR A 29 12.75 -7.09 10.57
CA TYR A 29 13.84 -6.13 10.54
C TYR A 29 14.11 -5.60 9.13
N LYS A 30 14.09 -6.46 8.10
CA LYS A 30 14.26 -6.02 6.70
C LYS A 30 13.12 -5.12 6.26
N LEU A 31 11.87 -5.45 6.61
CA LEU A 31 10.69 -4.63 6.30
C LEU A 31 10.81 -3.22 6.89
N ASN A 32 11.28 -3.11 8.14
CA ASN A 32 11.48 -1.83 8.82
C ASN A 32 12.66 -0.99 8.28
N HIS A 33 13.50 -1.57 7.41
CA HIS A 33 14.62 -0.89 6.78
C HIS A 33 14.40 -0.63 5.29
N PHE A 34 13.15 -0.71 4.82
CA PHE A 34 12.82 -0.31 3.46
C PHE A 34 13.12 1.17 3.23
N SER A 35 13.77 1.46 2.11
CA SER A 35 13.98 2.83 1.67
C SER A 35 12.64 3.50 1.33
N THR A 36 12.61 4.84 1.36
CA THR A 36 11.44 5.61 0.94
C THR A 36 10.95 5.22 -0.47
N ALA A 37 11.88 4.90 -1.38
CA ALA A 37 11.54 4.45 -2.73
C ALA A 37 10.77 3.11 -2.71
N GLN A 38 11.24 2.14 -1.92
CA GLN A 38 10.57 0.83 -1.78
C GLN A 38 9.20 0.97 -1.11
N ILE A 39 9.07 1.84 -0.10
CA ILE A 39 7.78 2.13 0.53
C ILE A 39 6.81 2.77 -0.46
N ASN A 40 7.27 3.72 -1.28
CA ASN A 40 6.45 4.34 -2.30
C ASN A 40 6.02 3.36 -3.40
N GLU A 41 6.92 2.48 -3.82
CA GLU A 41 6.59 1.40 -4.76
C GLU A 41 5.50 0.47 -4.20
N LEU A 42 5.63 0.06 -2.93
CA LEU A 42 4.62 -0.74 -2.24
C LEU A 42 3.27 -0.01 -2.14
N LYS A 43 3.27 1.29 -1.82
CA LYS A 43 2.05 2.12 -1.78
C LYS A 43 1.33 2.08 -3.12
N THR A 44 2.05 2.28 -4.22
CA THR A 44 1.49 2.26 -5.57
C THR A 44 0.90 0.89 -5.90
N ILE A 45 1.62 -0.20 -5.64
CA ILE A 45 1.14 -1.57 -5.92
C ILE A 45 -0.14 -1.90 -5.13
N ILE A 46 -0.18 -1.52 -3.85
CA ILE A 46 -1.36 -1.72 -2.99
C ILE A 46 -2.53 -0.87 -3.51
N ALA A 47 -2.29 0.39 -3.86
CA ALA A 47 -3.30 1.29 -4.40
C ALA A 47 -3.88 0.74 -5.70
N ASP A 48 -3.05 0.32 -6.65
CA ASP A 48 -3.49 -0.24 -7.94
C ASP A 48 -4.35 -1.50 -7.73
N SER A 49 -3.93 -2.38 -6.83
CA SER A 49 -4.67 -3.58 -6.47
C SER A 49 -6.03 -3.25 -5.85
N LEU A 50 -6.07 -2.26 -4.95
CA LEU A 50 -7.29 -1.78 -4.33
C LEU A 50 -8.23 -1.13 -5.35
N ILE A 51 -7.71 -0.27 -6.23
CA ILE A 51 -8.47 0.40 -7.30
C ILE A 51 -9.11 -0.64 -8.21
N ALA A 52 -8.34 -1.62 -8.68
CA ALA A 52 -8.85 -2.70 -9.51
C ALA A 52 -9.95 -3.50 -8.80
N LYS A 53 -9.79 -3.78 -7.51
CA LYS A 53 -10.81 -4.46 -6.72
C LYS A 53 -12.08 -3.63 -6.57
N LEU A 54 -11.97 -2.35 -6.25
CA LEU A 54 -13.12 -1.43 -6.14
C LEU A 54 -13.86 -1.29 -7.48
N ALA A 55 -13.12 -1.21 -8.59
CA ALA A 55 -13.69 -1.18 -9.94
C ALA A 55 -14.49 -2.46 -10.24
N SER A 56 -13.96 -3.63 -9.87
CA SER A 56 -14.70 -4.91 -9.99
C SER A 56 -15.98 -4.99 -9.16
N MET A 57 -16.09 -4.15 -8.11
CA MET A 57 -17.28 -4.02 -7.27
C MET A 57 -18.25 -2.94 -7.79
N GLY A 58 -17.98 -2.35 -8.96
CA GLY A 58 -18.83 -1.35 -9.60
C GLY A 58 -18.57 0.10 -9.14
N LEU A 59 -17.50 0.34 -8.36
CA LEU A 59 -17.13 1.69 -7.95
C LEU A 59 -16.32 2.38 -9.05
N LYS A 60 -16.66 3.64 -9.34
CA LYS A 60 -15.89 4.47 -10.28
C LYS A 60 -14.75 5.16 -9.53
N ILE A 61 -13.52 4.80 -9.89
CA ILE A 61 -12.30 5.49 -9.47
C ILE A 61 -11.82 6.33 -10.64
N GLU A 62 -11.59 7.62 -10.40
CA GLU A 62 -11.09 8.56 -11.39
C GLU A 62 -9.56 8.49 -11.35
N GLN A 63 -8.94 8.20 -12.50
CA GLN A 63 -7.49 8.34 -12.66
C GLN A 63 -7.23 9.77 -13.15
N ASN A 64 -6.44 10.53 -12.41
CA ASN A 64 -5.88 11.76 -12.94
C ASN A 64 -4.84 11.39 -14.01
N ASN A 65 -5.07 11.85 -15.24
CA ASN A 65 -4.07 11.84 -16.32
C ASN A 65 -3.04 12.95 -16.10
#